data_AF-A0A522V135-F1
#
_entry.id   AF-A0A522V135-F1
#
_cell.length_a   1.000
_cell.length_b   1.000
_cell.length_c   1.000
_cell.angle_alpha   90.00
_cell.angle_beta   90.00
_cell.angle_gamma   90.00
#
_symmetry.space_group_name_H-M   'P 1'
#
loop_
_entity.id
_entity.type
_entity.pdbx_description
1 polymer ?
#
loop_
_entity_poly.entity_id
_entity_poly.type
_entity_poly.pdbx_seq_one_letter_code
_entity_poly.pdbx_strand_id
1 'polypeptide(L)'
;MKKTNGKKTLSERKTQVATKVEDKEIIKAIQVPIKWNIPEGLNSFYSSNMMVQLLENEFKLLFFETKPQLRINENEPLEQEVRSDCFASIIVSPAKIPGIINVLQRQYDLYKKRIEVQKLDSIEKVDTKI
;
A
#
# COMPACT_ATOMS: atom_id res chain seq x y z
N MET A 1 -67.61 49.61 -28.10
CA MET A 1 -67.88 48.16 -28.27
C MET A 1 -66.54 47.47 -28.52
N LYS A 2 -65.94 46.75 -27.56
CA LYS A 2 -65.86 45.26 -27.44
C LYS A 2 -65.66 44.59 -28.83
N LYS A 3 -64.66 43.75 -29.13
CA LYS A 3 -64.02 42.65 -28.37
C LYS A 3 -62.62 42.26 -28.90
N THR A 4 -61.89 41.58 -28.02
CA THR A 4 -60.61 40.86 -28.05
C THR A 4 -60.60 39.51 -28.79
N ASN A 5 -59.37 38.95 -28.90
CA ASN A 5 -58.90 37.55 -29.02
C ASN A 5 -58.51 37.05 -30.43
N GLY A 6 -57.41 36.31 -30.62
CA GLY A 6 -56.53 35.67 -29.63
C GLY A 6 -55.28 35.01 -30.25
N LYS A 7 -54.37 34.66 -29.33
CA LYS A 7 -53.00 34.12 -29.46
C LYS A 7 -52.87 32.82 -30.29
N LYS A 8 -51.72 32.68 -30.97
CA LYS A 8 -50.97 31.41 -31.21
C LYS A 8 -49.46 31.74 -31.23
N THR A 9 -48.74 31.54 -30.12
CA THR A 9 -47.96 30.37 -29.68
C THR A 9 -46.52 30.32 -30.21
N LEU A 10 -45.58 30.59 -29.28
CA LEU A 10 -44.15 30.26 -29.32
C LEU A 10 -43.98 28.74 -29.46
N SER A 11 -43.62 28.21 -30.63
CA SER A 11 -43.01 26.86 -30.70
C SER A 11 -42.09 26.62 -31.90
N GLU A 12 -41.75 27.62 -32.71
CA GLU A 12 -40.95 27.39 -33.93
C GLU A 12 -39.89 28.48 -34.12
N ARG A 13 -38.80 28.37 -33.36
CA ARG A 13 -37.49 28.93 -33.75
C ARG A 13 -36.45 27.82 -33.63
N LYS A 14 -36.48 26.89 -34.59
CA LYS A 14 -35.34 26.05 -34.94
C LYS A 14 -34.34 26.91 -35.70
N THR A 15 -33.33 27.41 -34.99
CA THR A 15 -32.05 27.86 -35.57
C THR A 15 -30.99 27.34 -34.62
N GLN A 16 -30.48 26.14 -34.88
CA GLN A 16 -29.12 25.98 -35.42
C GLN A 16 -28.12 26.89 -34.70
N VAL A 17 -27.69 26.47 -33.51
CA VAL A 17 -26.39 26.85 -32.97
C VAL A 17 -25.60 25.56 -32.84
N ALA A 18 -24.96 25.19 -33.95
CA ALA A 18 -23.85 24.27 -33.96
C ALA A 18 -22.67 24.96 -33.29
N THR A 19 -22.45 24.70 -32.00
CA THR A 19 -21.22 25.06 -31.30
C THR A 19 -20.45 23.78 -31.05
N LYS A 20 -19.48 23.53 -31.93
CA LYS A 20 -18.19 22.85 -31.70
C LYS A 20 -18.15 21.94 -30.47
N VAL A 21 -18.34 20.65 -30.70
CA VAL A 21 -17.79 19.62 -29.82
C VAL A 21 -16.28 19.75 -29.95
N GLU A 22 -15.64 20.28 -28.91
CA GLU A 22 -14.20 20.24 -28.77
C GLU A 22 -13.77 18.77 -28.77
N ASP A 23 -12.98 18.39 -29.77
CA ASP A 23 -12.26 17.13 -29.81
C ASP A 23 -11.31 17.09 -28.62
N LYS A 24 -11.82 16.62 -27.47
CA LYS A 24 -10.98 16.16 -26.38
C LYS A 24 -10.17 14.99 -26.91
N GLU A 25 -8.90 15.23 -27.21
CA GLU A 25 -7.92 14.18 -27.39
C GLU A 25 -8.04 13.22 -26.19
N ILE A 26 -8.61 12.06 -26.44
CA ILE A 26 -8.65 10.97 -25.48
C ILE A 26 -7.21 10.52 -25.33
N ILE A 27 -6.51 11.03 -24.32
CA ILE A 27 -5.20 10.53 -23.90
C ILE A 27 -5.43 9.07 -23.51
N LYS A 28 -5.24 8.16 -24.46
CA LYS A 28 -5.30 6.73 -24.20
C LYS A 28 -4.17 6.41 -23.25
N ALA A 29 -4.52 6.11 -22.00
CA ALA A 29 -3.56 5.67 -20.99
C ALA A 29 -2.88 4.39 -21.50
N ILE A 30 -1.61 4.52 -21.88
CA ILE A 30 -0.79 3.37 -22.29
C ILE A 30 -0.45 2.60 -21.02
N GLN A 31 -0.93 1.36 -20.92
CA GLN A 31 -0.51 0.46 -19.84
C GLN A 31 0.84 -0.14 -20.19
N VAL A 32 1.89 0.38 -19.56
CA VAL A 32 3.24 -0.19 -19.70
C VAL A 32 3.45 -1.22 -18.58
N PRO A 33 3.80 -2.48 -18.91
CA PRO A 33 4.08 -3.49 -17.89
C PRO A 33 5.35 -3.13 -17.12
N ILE A 34 5.30 -3.24 -15.79
CA ILE A 34 6.48 -3.02 -14.93
C ILE A 34 7.33 -4.29 -14.97
N LYS A 35 8.55 -4.17 -15.50
CA LYS A 35 9.58 -5.21 -15.35
C LYS A 35 10.34 -4.95 -14.05
N TRP A 36 10.14 -5.83 -13.06
CA TRP A 36 10.87 -5.77 -11.81
C TRP A 36 12.29 -6.30 -12.00
N ASN A 37 13.30 -5.51 -11.63
CA ASN A 37 14.69 -5.92 -11.60
C ASN A 37 15.16 -5.89 -10.14
N ILE A 38 15.46 -7.05 -9.58
CA ILE A 38 16.00 -7.17 -8.23
C ILE A 38 17.50 -7.45 -8.39
N PRO A 39 18.39 -6.53 -7.96
CA PRO A 39 19.83 -6.74 -8.07
C PRO A 39 20.30 -7.97 -7.27
N GLU A 40 21.27 -8.71 -7.80
CA GLU A 40 21.83 -9.90 -7.12
C GLU A 40 22.57 -9.55 -5.81
N GLY A 41 23.10 -8.33 -5.70
CA GLY A 41 23.77 -7.84 -4.48
C GLY A 41 22.83 -7.21 -3.44
N LEU A 42 21.50 -7.35 -3.59
CA LEU A 42 20.56 -6.77 -2.63
C LEU A 42 20.54 -7.59 -1.34
N ASN A 43 21.10 -7.03 -0.28
CA ASN A 43 21.09 -7.65 1.04
C ASN A 43 19.67 -7.65 1.64
N SER A 44 19.27 -8.80 2.16
CA SER A 44 18.06 -8.92 2.98
C SER A 44 18.45 -8.91 4.45
N PHE A 45 17.99 -7.90 5.17
CA PHE A 45 18.24 -7.76 6.60
C PHE A 45 17.01 -8.20 7.41
N TYR A 46 17.26 -8.72 8.60
CA TYR A 46 16.19 -9.00 9.54
C TYR A 46 15.79 -7.70 10.26
N SER A 47 14.60 -7.19 9.97
CA SER A 47 14.08 -6.01 10.69
C SER A 47 13.50 -6.44 12.03
N SER A 48 14.20 -6.14 13.12
CA SER A 48 13.64 -6.32 14.46
C SER A 48 12.59 -5.24 14.76
N ASN A 49 12.84 -4.00 14.33
CA ASN A 49 11.99 -2.86 14.60
C ASN A 49 11.73 -2.04 13.33
N MET A 50 10.58 -1.38 13.27
CA MET A 50 10.25 -0.39 12.24
C MET A 50 9.70 0.88 12.91
N MET A 51 10.14 2.04 12.46
CA MET A 51 9.62 3.34 12.88
C MET A 51 9.02 4.07 11.68
N VAL A 52 7.89 4.73 11.89
CA VAL A 52 7.25 5.59 10.90
C VAL A 52 7.33 7.02 11.38
N GLN A 53 7.94 7.89 10.58
CA GLN A 53 8.01 9.33 10.83
C GLN A 53 7.18 10.07 9.79
N LEU A 54 6.43 11.06 10.23
CA LEU A 54 5.77 12.01 9.34
C LEU A 54 6.72 13.18 9.09
N LEU A 55 7.09 13.38 7.83
CA LEU A 55 7.71 14.62 7.34
C LEU A 55 6.59 15.57 6.90
N GLU A 56 6.92 16.77 6.40
CA GLU A 56 5.90 17.78 6.04
C GLU A 56 4.77 17.23 5.16
N ASN A 57 5.12 16.51 4.08
CA ASN A 57 4.16 15.95 3.13
C ASN A 57 4.41 14.49 2.78
N GLU A 58 5.27 13.80 3.53
CA GLU A 58 5.75 12.45 3.21
C GLU A 58 5.91 11.59 4.46
N PHE A 59 5.91 10.28 4.27
CA PHE A 59 6.21 9.31 5.32
C PHE A 59 7.63 8.80 5.16
N LYS A 60 8.38 8.74 6.25
CA LYS A 60 9.69 8.09 6.30
C LYS A 60 9.58 6.80 7.11
N LEU A 61 9.81 5.67 6.46
CA LEU A 61 9.85 4.34 7.06
C LEU A 61 11.31 3.99 7.35
N LEU A 62 11.63 3.79 8.62
CA LEU A 62 12.96 3.43 9.09
C LEU A 62 12.94 1.99 9.61
N PHE A 63 13.84 1.17 9.12
CA PHE A 63 13.98 -0.23 9.52
C PHE A 63 15.30 -0.42 10.24
N PHE A 64 15.23 -1.10 11.38
CA PHE A 64 16.36 -1.30 12.27
C PHE A 64 16.60 -2.77 12.55
N GLU A 65 17.87 -3.13 12.64
CA GLU A 65 18.35 -4.45 13.05
C GLU A 65 19.09 -4.32 14.37
N THR A 66 18.59 -5.01 15.38
CA THR A 66 19.28 -5.18 16.66
C THR A 66 20.11 -6.45 16.61
N LYS A 67 21.43 -6.34 16.73
CA LYS A 67 22.31 -7.50 16.78
C LYS A 67 22.31 -8.11 18.18
N PRO A 68 22.16 -9.44 18.32
CA PRO A 68 22.26 -10.08 19.62
C PRO A 68 23.68 -9.94 20.15
N GLN A 69 23.81 -9.50 21.41
CA GLN A 69 25.09 -9.47 22.09
C GLN A 69 25.37 -10.85 22.66
N LEU A 70 26.38 -11.50 22.09
CA LEU A 70 26.85 -12.78 22.59
C LEU A 70 27.80 -12.51 23.74
N ARG A 71 27.41 -12.91 24.95
CA ARG A 71 28.34 -12.95 26.08
C ARG A 71 29.13 -14.22 26.02
N ILE A 72 30.44 -14.09 26.04
CA ILE A 72 31.35 -15.22 26.07
C ILE A 72 31.70 -15.54 27.53
N ASN A 73 31.66 -14.55 28.42
CA ASN A 73 31.99 -14.69 29.84
C ASN A 73 30.82 -14.29 30.75
N GLU A 74 30.57 -15.06 31.81
CA GLU A 74 29.50 -14.79 32.77
C GLU A 74 29.72 -13.50 33.59
N ASN A 75 30.97 -13.03 33.70
CA ASN A 75 31.34 -11.82 34.44
C ASN A 75 31.24 -10.54 33.59
N GLU A 76 30.86 -10.61 32.31
CA GLU A 76 30.67 -9.42 31.49
C GLU A 76 29.46 -8.60 32.00
N PRO A 77 29.64 -7.29 32.20
CA PRO A 77 28.56 -6.44 32.70
C PRO A 77 27.36 -6.47 31.75
N LEU A 78 26.15 -6.47 32.34
CA LEU A 78 24.93 -6.32 31.56
C LEU A 78 24.92 -4.95 30.89
N GLU A 79 24.85 -4.93 29.56
CA GLU A 79 24.57 -3.69 28.84
C GLU A 79 23.20 -3.16 29.23
N GLN A 80 23.15 -1.86 29.54
CA GLN A 80 21.92 -1.16 29.92
C GLN A 80 21.13 -0.70 28.69
N GLU A 81 21.78 -0.63 27.54
CA GLU A 81 21.22 -0.19 26.27
C GLU A 81 21.69 -1.11 25.15
N VAL A 82 20.79 -1.47 24.24
CA VAL A 82 21.15 -2.27 23.06
C VAL A 82 21.04 -1.40 21.83
N ARG A 83 22.14 -1.29 21.09
CA ARG A 83 22.18 -0.53 19.84
C ARG A 83 21.41 -1.27 18.73
N SER A 84 20.55 -0.52 18.05
CA SER A 84 19.84 -0.99 16.85
C SER A 84 20.27 -0.14 15.66
N ASP A 85 20.81 -0.77 14.62
CA ASP A 85 21.35 -0.08 13.45
C ASP A 85 20.26 0.07 12.37
N CYS A 86 20.10 1.28 11.82
CA CYS A 86 19.19 1.51 10.71
C CYS A 86 19.82 1.03 9.40
N PHE A 87 19.24 0.00 8.78
CA PHE A 87 19.74 -0.56 7.52
C PHE A 87 18.92 -0.12 6.29
N ALA A 88 17.69 0.36 6.49
CA ALA A 88 16.86 0.90 5.41
C ALA A 88 16.04 2.12 5.86
N SER A 89 16.01 3.13 4.99
CA SER A 89 15.24 4.36 5.16
C SER A 89 14.50 4.65 3.84
N ILE A 90 13.18 4.57 3.87
CA ILE A 90 12.34 4.69 2.68
C ILE A 90 11.40 5.89 2.84
N ILE A 91 11.43 6.80 1.86
CA ILE A 91 10.48 7.91 1.79
C ILE A 91 9.31 7.50 0.90
N VAL A 92 8.10 7.73 1.38
CA VAL A 92 6.86 7.28 0.73
C VAL A 92 5.87 8.42 0.69
N SER A 93 5.30 8.66 -0.49
CA SER A 93 4.23 9.63 -0.63
C SER A 93 2.93 9.15 0.05
N PRO A 94 2.13 10.05 0.63
CA PRO A 94 0.89 9.69 1.33
C PRO A 94 -0.06 8.86 0.48
N ALA A 95 -0.13 9.14 -0.83
CA ALA A 95 -0.99 8.41 -1.78
C ALA A 95 -0.63 6.92 -1.92
N LYS A 96 0.60 6.50 -1.58
CA LYS A 96 1.06 5.11 -1.69
C LYS A 96 0.89 4.32 -0.40
N ILE A 97 0.80 4.97 0.76
CA ILE A 97 0.72 4.31 2.07
C ILE A 97 -0.48 3.34 2.17
N PRO A 98 -1.72 3.68 1.77
CA PRO A 98 -2.83 2.73 1.82
C PRO A 98 -2.55 1.45 1.02
N GLY A 99 -1.91 1.58 -0.14
CA GLY A 99 -1.52 0.44 -0.98
C GLY A 99 -0.50 -0.47 -0.29
N ILE A 100 0.50 0.12 0.38
CA ILE A 100 1.50 -0.63 1.15
C ILE A 100 0.85 -1.38 2.31
N ILE A 101 0.00 -0.71 3.09
CA ILE A 101 -0.73 -1.32 4.22
C ILE A 101 -1.55 -2.52 3.74
N ASN A 102 -2.28 -2.37 2.65
CA ASN A 102 -3.11 -3.43 2.10
C ASN A 102 -2.30 -4.65 1.67
N VAL A 103 -1.14 -4.44 1.03
CA VAL A 103 -0.26 -5.54 0.62
C VAL A 103 0.32 -6.26 1.84
N LEU A 104 0.83 -5.52 2.83
CA LEU A 104 1.38 -6.10 4.05
C LEU A 104 0.33 -6.88 4.83
N GLN A 105 -0.86 -6.31 5.01
CA GLN A 105 -1.98 -6.96 5.71
C GLN A 105 -2.38 -8.26 5.01
N ARG A 106 -2.53 -8.22 3.68
CA ARG A 106 -2.85 -9.41 2.88
C ARG A 106 -1.82 -10.52 3.06
N GLN A 107 -0.52 -10.20 3.02
CA GLN A 107 0.53 -11.20 3.21
C GLN A 107 0.52 -11.78 4.63
N TYR A 108 0.30 -10.93 5.64
CA TYR A 108 0.20 -11.37 7.02
C TYR A 108 -0.99 -12.32 7.23
N ASP A 109 -2.14 -12.04 6.65
CA ASP A 109 -3.31 -12.91 6.78
C ASP A 109 -3.13 -14.24 6.04
N LEU A 110 -2.43 -14.26 4.89
CA LEU A 110 -2.04 -15.50 4.22
C LEU A 110 -1.10 -16.34 5.09
N TYR A 111 -0.14 -15.69 5.74
CA TYR A 111 0.77 -16.36 6.68
C TYR A 111 0.00 -17.00 7.85
N LYS A 112 -0.90 -16.27 8.50
CA LYS A 112 -1.71 -16.82 9.61
C LYS A 112 -2.48 -18.06 9.21
N LYS A 113 -3.18 -18.01 8.07
CA LYS A 113 -3.94 -19.15 7.55
C LYS A 113 -3.05 -20.38 7.36
N ARG A 114 -1.83 -20.20 6.83
CA ARG A 114 -0.87 -21.29 6.67
C ARG A 114 -0.48 -21.91 8.02
N ILE A 115 -0.22 -21.09 9.04
CA ILE A 115 0.16 -21.57 10.37
C ILE A 115 -1.00 -22.30 11.07
N GLU A 116 -2.24 -21.83 10.91
CA GLU A 116 -3.43 -22.49 11.47
C GLU A 116 -3.65 -23.89 10.87
N VAL A 117 -3.53 -24.02 9.55
CA VAL A 117 -3.63 -25.33 8.86
C VAL A 117 -2.54 -26.28 9.35
N GLN A 118 -1.29 -25.82 9.47
CA GLN A 118 -0.19 -26.67 9.96
C GLN A 118 -0.39 -27.16 11.40
N LYS A 119 -1.04 -26.36 12.26
CA LYS A 119 -1.40 -26.78 13.61
C LYS A 119 -2.47 -27.86 13.60
N LEU A 120 -3.48 -27.75 12.74
CA LEU A 120 -4.54 -28.75 12.59
C LEU A 120 -4.00 -30.09 12.07
N ASP A 121 -3.13 -30.07 11.07
CA ASP A 121 -2.45 -31.27 10.54
C ASP A 121 -1.56 -31.98 11.59
N SER A 122 -1.07 -31.22 12.58
CA SER A 122 -0.26 -31.75 13.68
C SER A 122 -1.12 -32.40 14.77
N ILE A 123 -2.38 -31.98 14.92
CA ILE A 123 -3.35 -32.54 15.88
C ILE A 123 -3.93 -33.86 15.33
N GLU A 124 -4.35 -33.91 14.07
CA GLU A 124 -4.91 -35.14 13.47
C GLU A 124 -3.92 -36.31 13.41
N LYS A 125 -2.61 -36.03 13.32
CA LYS A 125 -1.54 -37.05 13.35
C LYS A 125 -1.28 -37.65 14.74
N VAL A 126 -1.74 -37.00 15.81
CA VAL A 126 -1.62 -37.51 17.18
C VAL A 126 -2.76 -38.49 17.47
N ASP A 127 -3.96 -38.22 16.98
CA ASP A 127 -5.16 -39.03 17.25
C ASP A 127 -5.22 -40.35 16.45
N THR A 128 -4.38 -40.53 15.43
CA THR A 128 -4.30 -41.77 14.62
C THR A 128 -3.24 -42.77 15.11
N LYS A 129 -2.58 -42.49 16.25
CA LYS A 129 -1.54 -43.36 16.85
C LYS A 129 -1.93 -44.00 18.18
N ILE A 130 -3.22 -44.00 18.55
CA ILE A 130 -3.74 -44.68 19.75
C ILE A 130 -4.42 -45.99 19.35
#